data_AF-T0ZDH1-F1
#
_entry.id   AF-T0ZDH1-F1
#
_cell.length_a   1.000
_cell.length_b   1.000
_cell.length_c   1.000
_cell.angle_alpha   90.00
_cell.angle_beta   90.00
_cell.angle_gamma   90.00
#
_symmetry.space_group_name_H-M   'P 1'
#
loop_
_entity.id
_entity.type
_entity.pdbx_description
1 polymer ?
#
loop_
_entity_poly.entity_id
_entity_poly.type
_entity_poly.pdbx_seq_one_letter_code
_entity_poly.pdbx_strand_id
1 'polypeptide(L)'
;MRSSTKARAAERQARSRQETLQQELIQLNRAYAALDASIKERSGQGGQASRLAAVDYLLRQRDLGKVPGIRGTVEELASYDPQYSTAVLVAAGVRFQALVVESDQVAESCIQLLRSEKKGVVTFLPLNKVLAGRPHGKSLLVQKAPGCRGFALDLVRFDEELRPAFWYVFGETLVFDALAQARAQMGGVRIVTLQGDLIEASGAITGGYLGNGDRGRGPSPLVDLKRKGEEIRALTEEDARRRSELASLEEKIRTLTEELTKRSTLAASQGSTLDQLQKDLTKAQEAWKGARTKWEKAQEDLKTAETELARAEGKTAQLESERTRLTKELERLNGEWVSALPQNAAPKLKE
;
A
#
# COMPACT_ATOMS: atom_id res chain seq x y z
N MET A 1 5.76 16.09 -19.89
CA MET A 1 4.96 14.92 -20.31
C MET A 1 5.45 13.58 -19.71
N ARG A 2 6.75 13.24 -19.75
CA ARG A 2 7.25 11.94 -19.26
C ARG A 2 7.10 11.65 -17.74
N SER A 3 7.04 12.65 -16.86
CA SER A 3 6.83 12.41 -15.41
C SER A 3 5.36 12.17 -15.06
N SER A 4 4.42 12.85 -15.73
CA SER A 4 2.97 12.67 -15.54
C SER A 4 2.50 11.27 -15.96
N THR A 5 3.03 10.75 -17.07
CA THR A 5 2.71 9.38 -17.52
C THR A 5 3.27 8.31 -16.59
N LYS A 6 4.47 8.52 -16.03
CA LYS A 6 5.04 7.62 -15.01
C LYS A 6 4.24 7.63 -13.70
N ALA A 7 3.80 8.81 -13.24
CA ALA A 7 2.99 8.94 -12.02
C ALA A 7 1.63 8.24 -12.15
N ARG A 8 0.93 8.44 -13.28
CA ARG A 8 -0.35 7.77 -13.57
C ARG A 8 -0.20 6.25 -13.76
N ALA A 9 0.94 5.79 -14.28
CA ALA A 9 1.22 4.36 -14.37
C ALA A 9 1.45 3.74 -12.98
N ALA A 10 2.18 4.43 -12.10
CA ALA A 10 2.39 4.00 -10.72
C ALA A 10 1.09 3.96 -9.90
N GLU A 11 0.22 4.96 -10.07
CA GLU A 11 -1.12 5.00 -9.46
C GLU A 11 -2.00 3.82 -9.91
N ARG A 12 -2.05 3.53 -11.22
CA ARG A 12 -2.78 2.38 -11.76
C ARG A 12 -2.27 1.06 -11.22
N GLN A 13 -0.94 0.91 -11.13
CA GLN A 13 -0.32 -0.29 -10.58
C GLN A 13 -0.63 -0.46 -9.09
N ALA A 14 -0.60 0.63 -8.32
CA ALA A 14 -0.96 0.63 -6.90
C ALA A 14 -2.45 0.27 -6.69
N ARG A 15 -3.36 0.83 -7.49
CA ARG A 15 -4.79 0.48 -7.47
C ARG A 15 -5.04 -1.00 -7.76
N SER A 16 -4.44 -1.53 -8.82
CA SER A 16 -4.59 -2.94 -9.18
C SER A 16 -4.08 -3.89 -8.08
N ARG A 17 -2.95 -3.54 -7.44
CA ARG A 17 -2.41 -4.29 -6.30
C ARG A 17 -3.30 -4.19 -5.04
N GLN A 18 -4.05 -3.11 -4.89
CA GLN A 18 -4.98 -2.95 -3.77
C GLN A 18 -6.27 -3.72 -4.00
N GLU A 19 -6.79 -3.72 -5.23
CA GLU A 19 -7.98 -4.51 -5.61
C GLU A 19 -7.73 -6.02 -5.44
N THR A 20 -6.56 -6.51 -5.85
CA THR A 20 -6.15 -7.92 -5.66
C THR A 20 -6.07 -8.29 -4.18
N LEU A 21 -5.42 -7.45 -3.36
CA LEU A 21 -5.37 -7.64 -1.90
C LEU A 21 -6.76 -7.67 -1.25
N GLN A 22 -7.68 -6.81 -1.70
CA GLN A 22 -9.06 -6.81 -1.21
C GLN A 22 -9.81 -8.09 -1.59
N GLN A 23 -9.59 -8.62 -2.80
CA GLN A 23 -10.16 -9.89 -3.21
C GLN A 23 -9.63 -11.05 -2.35
N GLU A 24 -8.32 -11.07 -2.07
CA GLU A 24 -7.71 -12.05 -1.17
C GLU A 24 -8.31 -11.98 0.24
N LEU A 25 -8.45 -10.77 0.81
CA LEU A 25 -9.10 -10.56 2.11
C LEU A 25 -10.55 -11.07 2.13
N ILE A 26 -11.33 -10.84 1.06
CA ILE A 26 -12.70 -11.35 0.96
C ILE A 26 -12.71 -12.88 0.93
N GLN A 27 -11.83 -13.50 0.15
CA GLN A 27 -11.74 -14.96 0.08
C GLN A 27 -11.32 -15.56 1.42
N LEU A 28 -10.32 -14.96 2.08
CA LEU A 28 -9.82 -15.43 3.35
C LEU A 28 -10.86 -15.27 4.47
N ASN A 29 -11.58 -14.14 4.51
CA ASN A 29 -12.69 -13.94 5.45
C ASN A 29 -13.84 -14.95 5.22
N ARG A 30 -14.18 -15.27 3.97
CA ARG A 30 -15.16 -16.32 3.67
C ARG A 30 -14.68 -17.68 4.17
N ALA A 31 -13.42 -18.02 3.94
CA ALA A 31 -12.83 -19.26 4.40
C ALA A 31 -12.76 -19.34 5.93
N TYR A 32 -12.48 -18.22 6.60
CA TYR A 32 -12.51 -18.10 8.07
C TYR A 32 -13.93 -18.29 8.61
N ALA A 33 -14.92 -17.61 8.03
CA ALA A 33 -16.32 -17.73 8.44
C ALA A 33 -16.87 -19.15 8.25
N ALA A 34 -16.52 -19.82 7.14
CA ALA A 34 -16.88 -21.21 6.91
C ALA A 34 -16.23 -22.15 7.93
N LEU A 35 -14.96 -21.92 8.27
CA LEU A 35 -14.25 -22.71 9.29
C LEU A 35 -14.86 -22.50 10.68
N ASP A 36 -15.12 -21.24 11.07
CA ASP A 36 -15.78 -20.88 12.33
C ASP A 36 -17.19 -21.46 12.44
N ALA A 37 -17.98 -21.41 11.36
CA ALA A 37 -19.29 -22.05 11.28
C ALA A 37 -19.20 -23.57 11.45
N SER A 38 -18.24 -24.22 10.76
CA SER A 38 -18.04 -25.67 10.88
C SER A 38 -17.59 -26.10 12.28
N ILE A 39 -16.88 -25.23 13.00
CA ILE A 39 -16.51 -25.44 14.40
C ILE A 39 -17.73 -25.28 15.30
N LYS A 40 -18.55 -24.24 15.09
CA LYS A 40 -19.79 -23.98 15.85
C LYS A 40 -20.86 -25.06 15.64
N GLU A 41 -21.02 -25.55 14.42
CA GLU A 41 -21.98 -26.61 14.08
C GLU A 41 -21.58 -27.95 14.73
N ARG A 42 -20.27 -28.28 14.72
CA ARG A 42 -19.72 -29.38 15.53
C ARG A 42 -19.80 -29.14 17.04
N SER A 43 -19.96 -27.89 17.47
CA SER A 43 -20.13 -27.52 18.89
C SER A 43 -21.54 -27.76 19.42
N GLY A 44 -22.54 -27.93 18.53
CA GLY A 44 -23.94 -28.13 18.89
C GLY A 44 -24.32 -29.57 19.28
N GLN A 45 -23.47 -30.57 19.02
CA GLN A 45 -23.77 -31.98 19.30
C GLN A 45 -22.58 -32.70 19.94
N GLY A 46 -22.53 -32.75 21.29
CA GLY A 46 -21.70 -33.71 22.04
C GLY A 46 -20.81 -33.13 23.15
N GLY A 47 -20.73 -33.83 24.29
CA GLY A 47 -19.90 -33.45 25.46
C GLY A 47 -18.40 -33.34 25.19
N GLN A 48 -17.90 -33.82 24.04
CA GLN A 48 -16.53 -33.63 23.55
C GLN A 48 -16.25 -32.19 23.12
N ALA A 49 -17.21 -31.48 22.52
CA ALA A 49 -17.02 -30.12 22.07
C ALA A 49 -16.98 -29.11 23.23
N SER A 50 -17.76 -29.37 24.29
CA SER A 50 -17.70 -28.62 25.55
C SER A 50 -16.31 -28.71 26.19
N ARG A 51 -15.66 -29.88 26.12
CA ARG A 51 -14.28 -30.08 26.61
C ARG A 51 -13.25 -29.30 25.80
N LEU A 52 -13.37 -29.28 24.48
CA LEU A 52 -12.47 -28.49 23.62
C LEU A 52 -12.62 -26.98 23.85
N ALA A 53 -13.86 -26.49 23.92
CA ALA A 53 -14.13 -25.08 24.21
C ALA A 53 -13.61 -24.66 25.60
N ALA A 54 -13.65 -25.57 26.59
CA ALA A 54 -13.10 -25.36 27.92
C ALA A 54 -11.56 -25.21 27.90
N VAL A 55 -10.88 -26.08 27.14
CA VAL A 55 -9.43 -26.02 26.93
C VAL A 55 -9.05 -24.70 26.26
N ASP A 56 -9.72 -24.34 25.15
CA ASP A 56 -9.46 -23.08 24.45
C ASP A 56 -9.64 -21.86 25.35
N TYR A 57 -10.69 -21.87 26.17
CA TYR A 57 -10.96 -20.79 27.11
C TYR A 57 -9.77 -20.60 28.06
N LEU A 58 -9.24 -21.68 28.64
CA LEU A 58 -8.09 -21.62 29.55
C LEU A 58 -6.80 -21.22 28.85
N LEU A 59 -6.53 -21.74 27.65
CA LEU A 59 -5.37 -21.34 26.85
C LEU A 59 -5.41 -19.83 26.53
N ARG A 60 -6.59 -19.26 26.25
CA ARG A 60 -6.73 -17.82 26.09
C ARG A 60 -6.44 -17.05 27.39
N GLN A 61 -6.87 -17.56 28.55
CA GLN A 61 -6.54 -16.91 29.82
C GLN A 61 -5.04 -16.99 30.14
N ARG A 62 -4.38 -18.09 29.78
CA ARG A 62 -2.91 -18.22 29.81
C ARG A 62 -2.26 -17.16 28.92
N ASP A 63 -2.67 -17.07 27.65
CA ASP A 63 -2.09 -16.14 26.67
C ASP A 63 -2.28 -14.66 27.08
N LEU A 64 -3.34 -14.37 27.84
CA LEU A 64 -3.60 -13.05 28.44
C LEU A 64 -2.84 -12.81 29.77
N GLY A 65 -2.07 -13.78 30.26
CA GLY A 65 -1.33 -13.71 31.53
C GLY A 65 -2.18 -13.80 32.79
N LYS A 66 -3.48 -14.11 32.68
CA LYS A 66 -4.41 -14.17 33.82
C LYS A 66 -4.30 -15.46 34.63
N VAL A 67 -3.86 -16.54 33.99
CA VAL A 67 -3.68 -17.85 34.62
C VAL A 67 -2.26 -18.33 34.30
N PRO A 68 -1.25 -17.91 35.09
CA PRO A 68 0.11 -18.40 34.94
C PRO A 68 0.21 -19.88 35.32
N GLY A 69 1.25 -20.56 34.83
CA GLY A 69 1.53 -21.96 35.16
C GLY A 69 0.83 -23.01 34.29
N ILE A 70 0.04 -22.60 33.28
CA ILE A 70 -0.42 -23.49 32.21
C ILE A 70 0.70 -23.59 31.16
N ARG A 71 1.21 -24.80 30.92
CA ARG A 71 2.25 -25.04 29.90
C ARG A 71 1.63 -25.17 28.50
N GLY A 72 0.49 -25.87 28.40
CA GLY A 72 -0.24 -26.09 27.15
C GLY A 72 -0.95 -27.44 27.15
N THR A 73 -1.57 -27.80 26.04
CA THR A 73 -2.07 -29.17 25.87
C THR A 73 -0.94 -30.12 25.48
N VAL A 74 -1.12 -31.43 25.66
CA VAL A 74 -0.15 -32.40 25.15
C VAL A 74 0.00 -32.29 23.62
N GLU A 75 -1.07 -31.92 22.90
CA GLU A 75 -0.99 -31.61 21.46
C GLU A 75 -0.09 -30.40 21.16
N GLU A 76 -0.25 -29.28 21.87
CA GLU A 76 0.58 -28.07 21.66
C GLU A 76 2.07 -28.34 21.95
N LEU A 77 2.37 -29.28 22.84
CA LEU A 77 3.71 -29.60 23.33
C LEU A 77 4.36 -30.78 22.56
N ALA A 78 3.67 -31.37 21.60
CA ALA A 78 4.12 -32.54 20.86
C ALA A 78 4.61 -32.19 19.44
N SER A 79 5.67 -32.86 19.01
CA SER A 79 6.09 -32.88 17.60
C SER A 79 6.33 -34.32 17.14
N TYR A 80 5.94 -34.67 15.93
CA TYR A 80 6.10 -36.03 15.39
C TYR A 80 6.22 -36.00 13.87
N ASP A 81 6.80 -37.05 13.30
CA ASP A 81 6.93 -37.18 11.84
C ASP A 81 5.55 -37.36 11.19
N PRO A 82 5.23 -36.64 10.10
CA PRO A 82 3.99 -36.80 9.35
C PRO A 82 3.60 -38.25 9.03
N GLN A 83 4.57 -39.14 8.81
CA GLN A 83 4.30 -40.56 8.53
C GLN A 83 3.58 -41.29 9.69
N TYR A 84 3.78 -40.84 10.93
CA TYR A 84 3.16 -41.41 12.12
C TYR A 84 1.94 -40.62 12.61
N SER A 85 1.60 -39.52 11.94
CA SER A 85 0.53 -38.59 12.36
C SER A 85 -0.76 -39.32 12.75
N THR A 86 -1.29 -40.16 11.86
CA THR A 86 -2.54 -40.88 12.10
C THR A 86 -2.45 -41.81 13.31
N ALA A 87 -1.36 -42.57 13.43
CA ALA A 87 -1.13 -43.47 14.55
C ALA A 87 -1.02 -42.73 15.89
N VAL A 88 -0.24 -41.63 15.94
CA VAL A 88 -0.06 -40.80 17.13
C VAL A 88 -1.41 -40.23 17.58
N LEU A 89 -2.18 -39.70 16.64
CA LEU A 89 -3.43 -39.02 16.94
C LEU A 89 -4.51 -39.98 17.43
N VAL A 90 -4.60 -41.16 16.81
CA VAL A 90 -5.50 -42.23 17.27
C VAL A 90 -5.04 -42.80 18.62
N ALA A 91 -3.73 -43.00 18.82
CA ALA A 91 -3.19 -43.48 20.10
C ALA A 91 -3.51 -42.51 21.24
N ALA A 92 -3.32 -41.22 21.03
CA ALA A 92 -3.58 -40.18 22.02
C ALA A 92 -5.09 -40.01 22.28
N GLY A 93 -5.89 -39.96 21.20
CA GLY A 93 -7.33 -39.75 21.26
C GLY A 93 -7.69 -38.48 22.07
N VAL A 94 -8.73 -38.58 22.89
CA VAL A 94 -9.23 -37.46 23.71
C VAL A 94 -8.18 -36.94 24.70
N ARG A 95 -7.26 -37.81 25.14
CA ARG A 95 -6.23 -37.46 26.12
C ARG A 95 -5.20 -36.48 25.57
N PHE A 96 -5.12 -36.30 24.26
CA PHE A 96 -4.19 -35.34 23.66
C PHE A 96 -4.50 -33.89 24.02
N GLN A 97 -5.76 -33.62 24.37
CA GLN A 97 -6.25 -32.32 24.82
C GLN A 97 -6.12 -32.11 26.34
N ALA A 98 -5.52 -33.06 27.06
CA ALA A 98 -5.26 -32.87 28.48
C ALA A 98 -4.26 -31.71 28.67
N LEU A 99 -4.53 -30.86 29.67
CA LEU A 99 -3.81 -29.62 29.90
C LEU A 99 -2.67 -29.86 30.89
N VAL A 100 -1.43 -29.64 30.46
CA VAL A 100 -0.25 -29.74 31.31
C VAL A 100 -0.08 -28.44 32.10
N VAL A 101 0.04 -28.57 33.42
CA VAL A 101 0.19 -27.45 34.35
C VAL A 101 1.33 -27.70 35.32
N GLU A 102 1.94 -26.64 35.82
CA GLU A 102 3.13 -26.73 36.68
C GLU A 102 2.84 -27.42 38.01
N SER A 103 1.65 -27.21 38.59
CA SER A 103 1.27 -27.85 39.85
C SER A 103 -0.23 -28.14 39.99
N ASP A 104 -0.58 -28.95 40.99
CA ASP A 104 -1.97 -29.22 41.38
C ASP A 104 -2.71 -27.96 41.86
N GLN A 105 -2.02 -26.97 42.42
CA GLN A 105 -2.63 -25.68 42.78
C GLN A 105 -3.06 -24.88 41.54
N VAL A 106 -2.27 -24.92 40.47
CA VAL A 106 -2.66 -24.30 39.19
C VAL A 106 -3.87 -25.02 38.60
N ALA A 107 -3.92 -26.35 38.66
CA ALA A 107 -5.08 -27.13 38.24
C ALA A 107 -6.34 -26.74 39.02
N GLU A 108 -6.25 -26.63 40.35
CA GLU A 108 -7.36 -26.24 41.21
C GLU A 108 -7.89 -24.84 40.84
N SER A 109 -6.99 -23.87 40.64
CA SER A 109 -7.34 -22.51 40.24
C SER A 109 -8.09 -22.48 38.90
N CYS A 110 -7.63 -23.27 37.92
CA CYS A 110 -8.29 -23.41 36.63
C CYS A 110 -9.68 -24.06 36.77
N ILE A 111 -9.83 -25.07 37.63
CA ILE A 111 -11.11 -25.73 37.88
C ILE A 111 -12.11 -24.75 38.49
N GLN A 112 -11.69 -23.94 39.46
CA GLN A 112 -12.55 -22.92 40.07
C GLN A 112 -13.03 -21.91 39.04
N LEU A 113 -12.14 -21.45 38.16
CA LEU A 113 -12.46 -20.54 37.07
C LEU A 113 -13.44 -21.16 36.05
N LEU A 114 -13.23 -22.41 35.64
CA LEU A 114 -14.15 -23.10 34.75
C LEU A 114 -15.55 -23.25 35.38
N ARG A 115 -15.62 -23.50 36.70
CA ARG A 115 -16.90 -23.62 37.42
C ARG A 115 -17.62 -22.28 37.53
N SER A 116 -16.92 -21.20 37.91
CA SER A 116 -17.53 -19.88 38.06
C SER A 116 -18.08 -19.37 36.72
N GLU A 117 -17.36 -19.63 35.63
CA GLU A 117 -17.71 -19.17 34.29
C GLU A 117 -18.56 -20.19 33.50
N LYS A 118 -18.86 -21.35 34.10
CA LYS A 118 -19.59 -22.47 33.50
C LYS A 118 -19.02 -22.89 32.13
N LYS A 119 -17.68 -22.96 32.03
CA LYS A 119 -16.93 -23.17 30.78
C LYS A 119 -16.56 -24.63 30.50
N GLY A 120 -17.28 -25.60 31.05
CA GLY A 120 -17.08 -27.02 30.75
C GLY A 120 -16.07 -27.72 31.66
N VAL A 121 -15.53 -28.85 31.20
CA VAL A 121 -14.68 -29.76 32.00
C VAL A 121 -13.41 -30.06 31.24
N VAL A 122 -12.26 -30.01 31.92
CA VAL A 122 -10.92 -30.26 31.38
C VAL A 122 -10.20 -31.28 32.24
N THR A 123 -9.36 -32.11 31.61
CA THR A 123 -8.41 -32.98 32.30
C THR A 123 -7.09 -32.25 32.46
N PHE A 124 -6.60 -32.15 33.70
CA PHE A 124 -5.33 -31.48 34.01
C PHE A 124 -4.25 -32.51 34.36
N LEU A 125 -3.03 -32.25 33.93
CA LEU A 125 -1.82 -33.04 34.19
C LEU A 125 -0.82 -32.18 34.98
N PRO A 126 -0.96 -32.08 36.31
CA PRO A 126 -0.03 -31.34 37.16
C PRO A 126 1.32 -32.05 37.24
N LEU A 127 2.39 -31.41 36.78
CA LEU A 127 3.73 -32.00 36.67
C LEU A 127 4.31 -32.46 38.01
N ASN A 128 3.93 -31.82 39.11
CA ASN A 128 4.33 -32.21 40.46
C ASN A 128 3.59 -33.44 41.02
N LYS A 129 2.55 -33.96 40.33
CA LYS A 129 1.77 -35.14 40.78
C LYS A 129 1.63 -36.24 39.73
N VAL A 130 1.63 -35.91 38.43
CA VAL A 130 1.45 -36.91 37.37
C VAL A 130 2.65 -37.87 37.35
N LEU A 131 2.36 -39.16 37.29
CA LEU A 131 3.39 -40.20 37.36
C LEU A 131 3.75 -40.70 35.97
N ALA A 132 5.06 -40.83 35.72
CA ALA A 132 5.55 -41.63 34.62
C ALA A 132 5.46 -43.12 35.00
N GLY A 133 4.82 -43.92 34.15
CA GLY A 133 4.87 -45.37 34.26
C GLY A 133 5.97 -45.98 33.42
N ARG A 134 5.97 -47.30 33.35
CA ARG A 134 6.88 -48.10 32.51
C ARG A 134 6.09 -49.17 31.77
N PRO A 135 6.51 -49.56 30.56
CA PRO A 135 5.83 -50.63 29.83
C PRO A 135 5.85 -51.94 30.61
N HIS A 136 4.75 -52.69 30.54
CA HIS A 136 4.67 -54.02 31.14
C HIS A 136 5.44 -55.04 30.30
N GLY A 137 5.75 -56.19 30.91
CA GLY A 137 6.55 -57.25 30.28
C GLY A 137 5.98 -57.72 28.95
N LYS A 138 4.65 -57.82 28.82
CA LYS A 138 4.02 -58.22 27.55
C LYS A 138 4.28 -57.21 26.44
N SER A 139 4.14 -55.91 26.72
CA SER A 139 4.38 -54.85 25.74
C SER A 139 5.83 -54.83 25.26
N LEU A 140 6.80 -55.09 26.15
CA LEU A 140 8.22 -55.22 25.77
C LEU A 140 8.51 -56.43 24.87
N LEU A 141 7.75 -57.53 25.02
CA LEU A 141 7.84 -58.67 24.12
C LEU A 141 7.23 -58.35 22.76
N VAL A 142 6.02 -57.76 22.76
CA VAL A 142 5.29 -57.40 21.53
C VAL A 142 6.02 -56.33 20.73
N GLN A 143 6.76 -55.43 21.37
CA GLN A 143 7.61 -54.44 20.70
C GLN A 143 8.60 -55.07 19.70
N LYS A 144 9.03 -56.31 19.96
CA LYS A 144 9.97 -57.06 19.10
C LYS A 144 9.27 -57.86 18.00
N ALA A 145 7.94 -57.85 17.96
CA ALA A 145 7.18 -58.61 16.97
C ALA A 145 7.33 -58.00 15.56
N PRO A 146 7.28 -58.83 14.50
CA PRO A 146 7.32 -58.34 13.13
C PRO A 146 6.21 -57.31 12.86
N GLY A 147 6.57 -56.19 12.23
CA GLY A 147 5.64 -55.11 11.90
C GLY A 147 5.42 -54.07 12.99
N CYS A 148 6.03 -54.23 14.17
CA CYS A 148 6.01 -53.21 15.22
C CYS A 148 7.05 -52.11 14.96
N ARG A 149 6.64 -50.84 15.09
CA ARG A 149 7.49 -49.65 14.95
C ARG A 149 7.99 -49.09 16.29
N GLY A 150 7.58 -49.69 17.41
CA GLY A 150 7.92 -49.26 18.76
C GLY A 150 6.72 -48.69 19.52
N PHE A 151 6.98 -48.07 20.68
CA PHE A 151 5.95 -47.38 21.44
C PHE A 151 5.57 -46.06 20.78
N ALA A 152 4.29 -45.70 20.81
CA ALA A 152 3.82 -44.41 20.32
C ALA A 152 4.53 -43.24 21.02
N LEU A 153 4.86 -43.39 22.30
CA LEU A 153 5.61 -42.41 23.07
C LEU A 153 7.01 -42.13 22.47
N ASP A 154 7.68 -43.15 21.93
CA ASP A 154 9.03 -43.02 21.36
C ASP A 154 9.01 -42.36 19.97
N LEU A 155 7.83 -42.29 19.33
CA LEU A 155 7.62 -41.67 18.02
C LEU A 155 7.21 -40.19 18.12
N VAL A 156 7.07 -39.66 19.35
CA VAL A 156 6.72 -38.27 19.63
C VAL A 156 7.89 -37.59 20.33
N ARG A 157 8.22 -36.39 19.88
CA ARG A 157 9.24 -35.50 20.45
C ARG A 157 8.58 -34.49 21.37
N PHE A 158 9.14 -34.32 22.57
CA PHE A 158 8.69 -33.41 23.61
C PHE A 158 9.83 -33.18 24.62
N ASP A 159 9.71 -32.19 25.49
CA ASP A 159 10.69 -31.92 26.54
C ASP A 159 10.64 -33.01 27.62
N GLU A 160 11.79 -33.56 28.02
CA GLU A 160 11.85 -34.73 28.92
C GLU A 160 11.17 -34.49 30.29
N GLU A 161 11.14 -33.24 30.76
CA GLU A 161 10.40 -32.84 31.98
C GLU A 161 8.90 -33.13 31.89
N LEU A 162 8.35 -33.21 30.67
CA LEU A 162 6.94 -33.48 30.38
C LEU A 162 6.64 -34.97 30.22
N ARG A 163 7.65 -35.85 30.31
CA ARG A 163 7.50 -37.30 30.13
C ARG A 163 6.33 -37.90 30.92
N PRO A 164 6.08 -37.55 32.20
CA PRO A 164 4.93 -38.07 32.92
C PRO A 164 3.58 -37.75 32.27
N ALA A 165 3.43 -36.54 31.70
CA ALA A 165 2.23 -36.12 31.01
C ALA A 165 2.04 -36.87 29.67
N PHE A 166 3.12 -37.05 28.91
CA PHE A 166 3.07 -37.83 27.67
C PHE A 166 2.83 -39.33 27.94
N TRP A 167 3.36 -39.86 29.03
CA TRP A 167 3.06 -41.21 29.49
C TRP A 167 1.57 -41.41 29.79
N TYR A 168 0.90 -40.43 30.43
CA TYR A 168 -0.55 -40.50 30.65
C TYR A 168 -1.35 -40.65 29.33
N VAL A 169 -0.90 -39.98 28.27
CA VAL A 169 -1.57 -39.99 26.96
C VAL A 169 -1.28 -41.26 26.18
N PHE A 170 -0.01 -41.63 26.01
CA PHE A 170 0.39 -42.73 25.13
C PHE A 170 0.55 -44.06 25.87
N GLY A 171 0.95 -44.01 27.14
CA GLY A 171 1.26 -45.19 27.95
C GLY A 171 2.18 -46.16 27.21
N GLU A 172 1.83 -47.44 27.25
CA GLU A 172 2.52 -48.52 26.55
C GLU A 172 1.92 -48.86 25.17
N THR A 173 1.23 -47.89 24.53
CA THR A 173 0.62 -48.12 23.22
C THR A 173 1.70 -48.42 22.18
N LEU A 174 1.61 -49.54 21.47
CA LEU A 174 2.53 -49.93 20.40
C LEU A 174 1.99 -49.52 19.03
N VAL A 175 2.87 -49.13 18.12
CA VAL A 175 2.52 -48.80 16.74
C VAL A 175 2.89 -49.95 15.81
N PHE A 176 1.97 -50.38 14.96
CA PHE A 176 2.15 -51.44 13.97
C PHE A 176 1.91 -50.95 12.54
N ASP A 177 2.53 -51.60 11.56
CA ASP A 177 2.33 -51.26 10.15
C ASP A 177 0.89 -51.53 9.69
N ALA A 178 0.34 -52.70 10.05
CA ALA A 178 -0.98 -53.15 9.59
C ALA A 178 -1.72 -53.99 10.63
N LEU A 179 -3.05 -53.95 10.56
CA LEU A 179 -3.93 -54.69 11.47
C LEU A 179 -3.69 -56.20 11.45
N ALA A 180 -3.38 -56.77 10.27
CA ALA A 180 -3.12 -58.19 10.11
C ALA A 180 -1.93 -58.68 10.98
N GLN A 181 -0.91 -57.85 11.14
CA GLN A 181 0.27 -58.14 11.96
C GLN A 181 -0.01 -57.91 13.45
N ALA A 182 -0.78 -56.86 13.76
CA ALA A 182 -1.18 -56.54 15.14
C ALA A 182 -2.12 -57.59 15.77
N ARG A 183 -2.97 -58.24 14.96
CA ARG A 183 -3.99 -59.19 15.43
C ARG A 183 -3.41 -60.35 16.25
N ALA A 184 -2.23 -60.85 15.86
CA ALA A 184 -1.57 -61.94 16.56
C ALA A 184 -1.08 -61.55 17.97
N GLN A 185 -0.99 -60.25 18.25
CA GLN A 185 -0.46 -59.69 19.49
C GLN A 185 -1.56 -59.16 20.42
N MET A 186 -2.83 -59.40 20.08
CA MET A 186 -3.98 -58.90 20.84
C MET A 186 -4.05 -59.42 22.29
N GLY A 187 -4.74 -58.63 23.11
CA GLY A 187 -5.04 -58.93 24.50
C GLY A 187 -3.92 -58.51 25.44
N GLY A 188 -4.22 -57.70 26.45
CA GLY A 188 -3.24 -57.23 27.45
C GLY A 188 -2.21 -56.22 26.94
N VAL A 189 -2.28 -55.78 25.68
CA VAL A 189 -1.48 -54.68 25.12
C VAL A 189 -2.36 -53.79 24.24
N ARG A 190 -2.11 -52.49 24.28
CA ARG A 190 -2.80 -51.52 23.43
C ARG A 190 -1.98 -51.28 22.17
N ILE A 191 -2.58 -51.39 20.99
CA ILE A 191 -1.90 -51.30 19.70
C ILE A 191 -2.65 -50.32 18.80
N VAL A 192 -1.92 -49.52 18.03
CA VAL A 192 -2.46 -48.71 16.94
C VAL A 192 -1.75 -49.04 15.63
N THR A 193 -2.44 -49.03 14.49
CA THR A 193 -1.81 -49.20 13.18
C THR A 193 -1.43 -47.86 12.55
N LEU A 194 -0.53 -47.84 11.56
CA LEU A 194 -0.22 -46.63 10.78
C LEU A 194 -1.45 -46.05 10.08
N GLN A 195 -2.44 -46.90 9.76
CA GLN A 195 -3.71 -46.50 9.16
C GLN A 195 -4.73 -45.99 10.18
N GLY A 196 -4.46 -46.10 11.48
CA GLY A 196 -5.32 -45.58 12.54
C GLY A 196 -6.34 -46.57 13.09
N ASP A 197 -6.16 -47.88 12.89
CA ASP A 197 -6.94 -48.89 13.61
C ASP A 197 -6.39 -49.02 15.03
N LEU A 198 -7.27 -48.99 16.02
CA LEU A 198 -6.94 -49.09 17.43
C LEU A 198 -7.41 -50.41 18.00
N ILE A 199 -6.52 -51.11 18.68
CA ILE A 199 -6.81 -52.30 19.49
C ILE A 199 -6.53 -51.93 20.95
N GLU A 200 -7.58 -51.96 21.76
CA GLU A 200 -7.43 -51.77 23.20
C GLU A 200 -6.87 -53.02 23.89
N ALA A 201 -6.27 -52.85 25.06
CA ALA A 201 -5.74 -53.97 25.83
C ALA A 201 -6.83 -55.00 26.22
N SER A 202 -8.09 -54.59 26.27
CA SER A 202 -9.25 -55.48 26.44
C SER A 202 -9.52 -56.39 25.23
N GLY A 203 -8.88 -56.13 24.09
CA GLY A 203 -9.16 -56.78 22.80
C GLY A 203 -10.24 -56.09 21.97
N ALA A 204 -10.84 -54.99 22.45
CA ALA A 204 -11.76 -54.20 21.64
C ALA A 204 -11.02 -53.57 20.45
N ILE A 205 -11.61 -53.62 19.26
CA ILE A 205 -11.04 -53.07 18.04
C ILE A 205 -11.93 -51.93 17.53
N THR A 206 -11.30 -50.80 17.24
CA THR A 206 -11.92 -49.64 16.59
C THR A 206 -11.16 -49.37 15.30
N GLY A 207 -11.83 -49.38 14.15
CA GLY A 207 -11.22 -49.13 12.85
C GLY A 207 -12.27 -48.70 11.82
N GLY A 208 -11.84 -48.23 10.65
CA GLY A 208 -12.73 -47.75 9.60
C GLY A 208 -12.12 -46.64 8.73
N TYR A 209 -12.93 -46.07 7.83
CA TYR A 209 -12.50 -44.95 7.00
C TYR A 209 -12.56 -43.64 7.78
N LEU A 210 -11.40 -43.15 8.18
CA LEU A 210 -11.25 -41.81 8.73
C LEU A 210 -11.31 -40.81 7.56
N GLY A 211 -12.50 -40.25 7.31
CA GLY A 211 -12.64 -39.12 6.39
C GLY A 211 -11.70 -37.97 6.79
N ASN A 212 -11.35 -37.09 5.86
CA ASN A 212 -10.43 -35.96 6.10
C ASN A 212 -10.81 -35.06 7.30
N GLY A 213 -12.03 -35.19 7.85
CA GLY A 213 -12.49 -34.48 9.05
C GLY A 213 -12.46 -35.27 10.37
N ASP A 214 -12.13 -36.56 10.35
CA ASP A 214 -12.15 -37.47 11.52
C ASP A 214 -10.87 -38.30 11.69
N ARG A 215 -9.90 -38.18 10.77
CA ARG A 215 -8.51 -38.58 11.05
C ARG A 215 -8.11 -37.89 12.33
N GLY A 216 -7.65 -38.67 13.31
CA GLY A 216 -7.17 -38.18 14.59
C GLY A 216 -6.52 -36.81 14.40
N ARG A 217 -7.05 -35.84 15.14
CA ARG A 217 -7.01 -34.41 14.83
C ARG A 217 -5.58 -33.88 14.85
N GLY A 218 -4.94 -33.79 13.69
CA GLY A 218 -3.79 -32.92 13.46
C GLY A 218 -4.21 -31.46 13.71
N PRO A 219 -3.24 -30.52 13.73
CA PRO A 219 -3.29 -29.29 14.51
C PRO A 219 -4.70 -28.71 14.53
N SER A 220 -5.30 -28.72 15.73
CA SER A 220 -6.66 -28.28 16.03
C SER A 220 -7.22 -27.27 14.98
N PRO A 221 -8.43 -27.46 14.42
CA PRO A 221 -9.17 -26.46 13.65
C PRO A 221 -9.15 -25.05 14.27
N LEU A 222 -8.89 -24.94 15.57
CA LEU A 222 -8.70 -23.69 16.29
C LEU A 222 -7.31 -23.07 16.08
N VAL A 223 -6.26 -23.87 15.89
CA VAL A 223 -4.92 -23.43 15.43
C VAL A 223 -5.02 -22.92 14.00
N ASP A 224 -5.70 -23.63 13.10
CA ASP A 224 -5.96 -23.14 11.74
C ASP A 224 -6.83 -21.88 11.71
N LEU A 225 -7.81 -21.78 12.61
CA LEU A 225 -8.62 -20.58 12.78
C LEU A 225 -7.79 -19.42 13.34
N LYS A 226 -6.94 -19.66 14.36
CA LYS A 226 -6.01 -18.66 14.91
C LYS A 226 -5.04 -18.17 13.83
N ARG A 227 -4.41 -19.08 13.09
CA ARG A 227 -3.48 -18.77 11.99
C ARG A 227 -4.14 -17.94 10.90
N LYS A 228 -5.33 -18.35 10.43
CA LYS A 228 -6.09 -17.56 9.44
C LYS A 228 -6.55 -16.21 10.01
N GLY A 229 -6.86 -16.14 11.30
CA GLY A 229 -7.21 -14.88 11.97
C GLY A 229 -6.02 -13.91 12.05
N GLU A 230 -4.83 -14.41 12.34
CA GLU A 230 -3.58 -13.63 12.31
C GLU A 230 -3.22 -13.19 10.90
N GLU A 231 -3.41 -14.07 9.91
CA GLU A 231 -3.22 -13.77 8.49
C GLU A 231 -4.19 -12.66 8.02
N ILE A 232 -5.47 -12.71 8.42
CA ILE A 232 -6.45 -11.65 8.16
C ILE A 232 -6.02 -10.33 8.81
N ARG A 233 -5.52 -10.35 10.06
CA ARG A 233 -5.05 -9.15 10.75
C ARG A 233 -3.85 -8.52 10.04
N ALA A 234 -2.87 -9.32 9.66
CA ALA A 234 -1.70 -8.83 8.92
C ALA A 234 -2.11 -8.21 7.57
N LEU A 235 -2.96 -8.89 6.80
CA LEU A 235 -3.43 -8.39 5.51
C LEU A 235 -4.32 -7.15 5.63
N THR A 236 -5.12 -7.02 6.70
CA THR A 236 -5.93 -5.81 6.95
C THR A 236 -5.06 -4.61 7.34
N GLU A 237 -4.01 -4.81 8.13
CA GLU A 237 -3.02 -3.75 8.38
C GLU A 237 -2.29 -3.34 7.10
N GLU A 238 -1.96 -4.29 6.24
CA GLU A 238 -1.34 -3.99 4.95
C GLU A 238 -2.29 -3.21 4.01
N ASP A 239 -3.56 -3.59 3.91
CA ASP A 239 -4.58 -2.85 3.14
C ASP A 239 -4.72 -1.42 3.66
N ALA A 240 -4.73 -1.22 4.98
CA ALA A 240 -4.80 0.11 5.58
C ALA A 240 -3.59 0.98 5.23
N ARG A 241 -2.36 0.43 5.27
CA ARG A 241 -1.14 1.14 4.88
C ARG A 241 -1.17 1.52 3.39
N ARG A 242 -1.51 0.58 2.51
CA ARG A 242 -1.58 0.82 1.06
C ARG A 242 -2.64 1.85 0.68
N ARG A 243 -3.80 1.87 1.36
CA ARG A 243 -4.82 2.92 1.20
C ARG A 243 -4.28 4.31 1.51
N SER A 244 -3.52 4.44 2.60
CA SER A 244 -2.90 5.71 2.99
C SER A 244 -1.89 6.18 1.94
N GLU A 245 -1.05 5.27 1.44
CA GLU A 245 -0.10 5.56 0.36
C GLU A 245 -0.81 5.98 -0.92
N LEU A 246 -1.87 5.28 -1.33
CA LEU A 246 -2.66 5.59 -2.51
C LEU A 246 -3.28 6.99 -2.41
N ALA A 247 -3.89 7.33 -1.27
CA ALA A 247 -4.45 8.66 -1.03
C ALA A 247 -3.39 9.77 -1.14
N SER A 248 -2.19 9.52 -0.61
CA SER A 248 -1.07 10.46 -0.72
C SER A 248 -0.58 10.65 -2.17
N LEU A 249 -0.64 9.60 -2.98
CA LEU A 249 -0.27 9.63 -4.40
C LEU A 249 -1.33 10.36 -5.23
N GLU A 250 -2.61 10.09 -4.99
CA GLU A 250 -3.72 10.78 -5.64
C GLU A 250 -3.67 12.29 -5.37
N GLU A 251 -3.38 12.71 -4.13
CA GLU A 251 -3.22 14.13 -3.77
C GLU A 251 -2.01 14.79 -4.47
N LYS A 252 -0.87 14.09 -4.56
CA LYS A 252 0.30 14.57 -5.31
C LYS A 252 0.00 14.71 -6.80
N ILE A 253 -0.76 13.78 -7.38
CA ILE A 253 -1.15 13.86 -8.79
C ILE A 253 -2.10 15.04 -9.01
N ARG A 254 -3.04 15.28 -8.08
CA ARG A 254 -3.96 16.42 -8.15
C ARG A 254 -3.20 17.75 -8.15
N THR A 255 -2.34 17.96 -7.17
CA THR A 255 -1.54 19.20 -7.04
C THR A 255 -0.63 19.43 -8.25
N LEU A 256 0.08 18.40 -8.72
CA LEU A 256 0.89 18.50 -9.94
C LEU A 256 0.06 18.80 -11.20
N THR A 257 -1.17 18.28 -11.28
CA THR A 257 -2.06 18.55 -12.41
C THR A 257 -2.53 20.01 -12.38
N GLU A 258 -2.88 20.55 -11.21
CA GLU A 258 -3.25 21.95 -11.02
C GLU A 258 -2.08 22.91 -11.32
N GLU A 259 -0.86 22.56 -10.91
CA GLU A 259 0.32 23.35 -11.27
C GLU A 259 0.56 23.36 -12.78
N LEU A 260 0.36 22.21 -13.44
CA LEU A 260 0.56 22.07 -14.87
C LEU A 260 -0.48 22.85 -15.67
N THR A 261 -1.75 22.85 -15.23
CA THR A 261 -2.79 23.67 -15.86
C THR A 261 -2.49 25.16 -15.68
N LYS A 262 -2.12 25.62 -14.47
CA LYS A 262 -1.70 27.01 -14.21
C LYS A 262 -0.52 27.44 -15.09
N ARG A 263 0.49 26.59 -15.24
CA ARG A 263 1.63 26.89 -16.14
C ARG A 263 1.22 26.93 -17.60
N SER A 264 0.32 26.05 -18.03
CA SER A 264 -0.14 26.01 -19.42
C SER A 264 -0.96 27.25 -19.79
N THR A 265 -1.81 27.74 -18.89
CA THR A 265 -2.61 28.96 -19.11
C THR A 265 -1.72 30.19 -19.12
N LEU A 266 -0.72 30.26 -18.23
CA LEU A 266 0.28 31.33 -18.23
C LEU A 266 1.12 31.34 -19.52
N ALA A 267 1.55 30.17 -19.99
CA ALA A 267 2.30 30.07 -21.24
C ALA A 267 1.45 30.52 -22.45
N ALA A 268 0.16 30.17 -22.47
CA ALA A 268 -0.76 30.62 -23.52
C ALA A 268 -0.95 32.15 -23.50
N SER A 269 -1.13 32.76 -22.33
CA SER A 269 -1.29 34.21 -22.22
C SER A 269 -0.01 34.98 -22.57
N GLN A 270 1.15 34.45 -22.20
CA GLN A 270 2.45 34.99 -22.61
C GLN A 270 2.65 34.89 -24.13
N GLY A 271 2.26 33.76 -24.74
CA GLY A 271 2.28 33.58 -26.19
C GLY A 271 1.42 34.61 -26.92
N SER A 272 0.18 34.83 -26.48
CA SER A 272 -0.69 35.85 -27.08
C SER A 272 -0.15 37.27 -26.91
N THR A 273 0.49 37.55 -25.78
CA THR A 273 1.11 38.86 -25.51
C THR A 273 2.32 39.08 -26.42
N LEU A 274 3.14 38.04 -26.62
CA LEU A 274 4.27 38.08 -27.56
C LEU A 274 3.81 38.31 -29.00
N ASP A 275 2.78 37.61 -29.46
CA ASP A 275 2.20 37.81 -30.80
C ASP A 275 1.69 39.24 -30.99
N GLN A 276 1.05 39.80 -29.97
CA GLN A 276 0.54 41.18 -30.00
C GLN A 276 1.69 42.19 -30.06
N LEU A 277 2.71 42.03 -29.19
CA LEU A 277 3.91 42.86 -29.18
C LEU A 277 4.67 42.79 -30.50
N GLN A 278 4.75 41.61 -31.13
CA GLN A 278 5.36 41.45 -32.44
C GLN A 278 4.60 42.24 -33.52
N LYS A 279 3.27 42.17 -33.54
CA LYS A 279 2.44 42.97 -34.46
C LYS A 279 2.63 44.46 -34.24
N ASP A 280 2.63 44.91 -32.99
CA ASP A 280 2.81 46.32 -32.66
C ASP A 280 4.22 46.80 -33.03
N LEU A 281 5.25 45.98 -32.82
CA LEU A 281 6.62 46.25 -33.27
C LEU A 281 6.68 46.39 -34.79
N THR A 282 6.04 45.50 -35.55
CA THR A 282 6.02 45.61 -37.02
C THR A 282 5.32 46.88 -37.50
N LYS A 283 4.18 47.25 -36.90
CA LYS A 283 3.48 48.51 -37.21
C LYS A 283 4.32 49.73 -36.87
N ALA A 284 4.97 49.73 -35.71
CA ALA A 284 5.85 50.81 -35.29
C ALA A 284 7.05 50.95 -36.25
N GLN A 285 7.62 49.83 -36.72
CA GLN A 285 8.70 49.83 -37.71
C GLN A 285 8.24 50.40 -39.06
N GLU A 286 7.04 50.03 -39.54
CA GLU A 286 6.47 50.59 -40.77
C GLU A 286 6.16 52.08 -40.64
N ALA A 287 5.56 52.50 -39.53
CA ALA A 287 5.28 53.90 -39.23
C ALA A 287 6.58 54.72 -39.15
N TRP A 288 7.62 54.18 -38.50
CA TRP A 288 8.94 54.81 -38.43
C TRP A 288 9.58 54.96 -39.81
N LYS A 289 9.54 53.91 -40.65
CA LYS A 289 10.01 53.99 -42.05
C LYS A 289 9.25 55.07 -42.83
N GLY A 290 7.93 55.11 -42.70
CA GLY A 290 7.09 56.13 -43.34
C GLY A 290 7.44 57.55 -42.88
N ALA A 291 7.55 57.77 -41.57
CA ALA A 291 7.94 59.06 -40.99
C ALA A 291 9.34 59.48 -41.45
N ARG A 292 10.29 58.54 -41.51
CA ARG A 292 11.64 58.78 -42.00
C ARG A 292 11.65 59.25 -43.44
N THR A 293 10.92 58.58 -44.35
CA THR A 293 10.85 59.02 -45.76
C THR A 293 10.23 60.40 -45.92
N LYS A 294 9.22 60.74 -45.10
CA LYS A 294 8.62 62.09 -45.09
C LYS A 294 9.61 63.14 -44.58
N TRP A 295 10.37 62.81 -43.54
CA TRP A 295 11.41 63.69 -43.01
C TRP A 295 12.54 63.92 -44.02
N GLU A 296 13.00 62.87 -44.72
CA GLU A 296 14.00 62.96 -45.78
C GLU A 296 13.52 63.87 -46.92
N LYS A 297 12.26 63.73 -47.37
CA LYS A 297 11.66 64.63 -48.37
C LYS A 297 11.56 66.08 -47.88
N ALA A 298 11.06 66.30 -46.66
CA ALA A 298 10.95 67.63 -46.09
C ALA A 298 12.32 68.30 -45.94
N GLN A 299 13.37 67.53 -45.68
CA GLN A 299 14.75 68.02 -45.64
C GLN A 299 15.25 68.44 -47.03
N GLU A 300 14.90 67.68 -48.07
CA GLU A 300 15.21 68.02 -49.46
C GLU A 300 14.43 69.27 -49.92
N ASP A 301 13.13 69.35 -49.62
CA ASP A 301 12.27 70.50 -49.90
C ASP A 301 12.74 71.77 -49.15
N LEU A 302 13.21 71.63 -47.91
CA LEU A 302 13.79 72.75 -47.16
C LEU A 302 15.05 73.26 -47.86
N LYS A 303 15.92 72.36 -48.31
CA LYS A 303 17.16 72.71 -49.01
C LYS A 303 16.88 73.41 -50.34
N THR A 304 15.87 72.96 -51.10
CA THR A 304 15.47 73.64 -52.33
C THR A 304 14.89 75.02 -52.04
N ALA A 305 14.01 75.15 -51.06
CA ALA A 305 13.46 76.44 -50.63
C ALA A 305 14.55 77.41 -50.14
N GLU A 306 15.56 76.95 -49.40
CA GLU A 306 16.72 77.75 -49.00
C GLU A 306 17.50 78.26 -50.22
N THR A 307 17.72 77.42 -51.24
CA THR A 307 18.39 77.86 -52.47
C THR A 307 17.57 78.85 -53.30
N GLU A 308 16.25 78.68 -53.34
CA GLU A 308 15.35 79.61 -54.01
C GLU A 308 15.27 80.95 -53.29
N LEU A 309 15.21 80.94 -51.96
CA LEU A 309 15.26 82.14 -51.12
C LEU A 309 16.56 82.91 -51.36
N ALA A 310 17.71 82.24 -51.31
CA ALA A 310 19.00 82.86 -51.60
C ALA A 310 19.05 83.47 -53.02
N ARG A 311 18.43 82.81 -54.01
CA ARG A 311 18.33 83.34 -55.38
C ARG A 311 17.40 84.56 -55.47
N ALA A 312 16.27 84.54 -54.76
CA ALA A 312 15.33 85.65 -54.70
C ALA A 312 15.95 86.86 -54.00
N GLU A 313 16.62 86.65 -52.86
CA GLU A 313 17.39 87.67 -52.14
C GLU A 313 18.49 88.28 -53.02
N GLY A 314 19.18 87.45 -53.81
CA GLY A 314 20.15 87.92 -54.80
C GLY A 314 19.51 88.81 -55.88
N LYS A 315 18.32 88.44 -56.38
CA LYS A 315 17.58 89.25 -57.37
C LYS A 315 17.05 90.55 -56.76
N THR A 316 16.53 90.53 -55.54
CA THR A 316 16.04 91.75 -54.87
C THR A 316 17.19 92.71 -54.64
N ALA A 317 18.36 92.23 -54.21
CA ALA A 317 19.56 93.06 -54.07
C ALA A 317 19.99 93.67 -55.41
N GLN A 318 19.92 92.91 -56.52
CA GLN A 318 20.19 93.44 -57.86
C GLN A 318 19.18 94.53 -58.27
N LEU A 319 17.88 94.27 -58.11
CA LEU A 319 16.82 95.22 -58.43
C LEU A 319 16.87 96.47 -57.55
N GLU A 320 17.25 96.34 -56.27
CA GLU A 320 17.48 97.49 -55.39
C GLU A 320 18.69 98.32 -55.83
N SER A 321 19.77 97.67 -56.28
CA SER A 321 20.91 98.35 -56.89
C SER A 321 20.53 99.05 -58.20
N GLU A 322 19.70 98.44 -59.03
CA GLU A 322 19.20 99.05 -60.27
C GLU A 322 18.26 100.21 -59.96
N ARG A 323 17.33 100.03 -59.02
CA ARG A 323 16.43 101.09 -58.56
C ARG A 323 17.24 102.28 -58.08
N THR A 324 18.18 102.09 -57.16
CA THR A 324 19.02 103.19 -56.63
C THR A 324 19.86 103.87 -57.72
N ARG A 325 20.36 103.12 -58.71
CA ARG A 325 21.02 103.71 -59.88
C ARG A 325 20.06 104.57 -60.70
N LEU A 326 18.88 104.05 -61.04
CA LEU A 326 17.86 104.77 -61.80
C LEU A 326 17.32 105.98 -61.03
N THR A 327 17.17 105.91 -59.70
CA THR A 327 16.77 107.08 -58.89
C THR A 327 17.83 108.18 -58.96
N LYS A 328 19.11 107.83 -58.83
CA LYS A 328 20.22 108.80 -59.00
C LYS A 328 20.25 109.39 -60.41
N GLU A 329 19.94 108.60 -61.42
CA GLU A 329 19.87 109.06 -62.81
C GLU A 329 18.66 109.98 -63.05
N LEU A 330 17.51 109.67 -62.45
CA LEU A 330 16.32 110.54 -62.41
C LEU A 330 16.61 111.85 -61.66
N GLU A 331 17.28 111.80 -60.51
CA GLU A 331 17.70 113.00 -59.76
C GLU A 331 18.66 113.87 -60.58
N ARG A 332 19.61 113.25 -61.30
CA ARG A 332 20.50 113.96 -62.24
C ARG A 332 19.71 114.61 -63.37
N LEU A 333 18.87 113.86 -64.06
CA LEU A 333 18.04 114.36 -65.17
C LEU A 333 17.05 115.43 -64.71
N ASN A 334 16.45 115.27 -63.53
CA ASN A 334 15.56 116.26 -62.93
C ASN A 334 16.34 117.53 -62.53
N GLY A 335 17.56 117.38 -62.00
CA GLY A 335 18.47 118.51 -61.78
C GLY A 335 18.82 119.25 -63.07
N GLU A 336 19.12 118.50 -64.14
CA GLU A 336 19.35 119.04 -65.48
C GLU A 336 18.10 119.75 -66.03
N TRP A 337 16.92 119.16 -65.88
CA TRP A 337 15.65 119.74 -66.33
C TRP A 337 15.27 121.01 -65.55
N VAL A 338 15.44 121.01 -64.23
CA VAL A 338 15.24 122.18 -63.37
C VAL A 338 16.22 123.31 -63.72
N SER A 339 17.45 122.98 -64.12
CA SER A 339 18.43 123.97 -64.58
C SER A 339 18.14 124.56 -65.97
N ALA A 340 17.32 123.87 -66.78
CA ALA A 340 16.92 124.26 -68.13
C ALA A 340 15.59 125.04 -68.18
N LEU A 341 14.92 125.26 -67.05
CA LEU A 341 13.66 126.00 -66.98
C LEU A 341 13.88 127.53 -67.07
N PRO A 342 13.17 128.24 -67.97
CA PRO A 342 13.13 129.71 -68.01
C PRO A 342 12.47 130.28 -66.74
N GLN A 343 12.94 131.45 -66.24
CA GLN A 343 12.56 132.11 -64.97
C GLN A 343 11.06 132.43 -64.74
N ASN A 344 10.11 131.95 -65.54
CA ASN A 344 8.70 132.35 -65.49
C ASN A 344 7.66 131.22 -65.33
N ALA A 345 8.00 130.03 -64.83
CA ALA A 345 7.03 128.91 -64.73
C ALA A 345 7.14 127.97 -63.51
N ALA A 346 7.54 128.43 -62.32
CA ALA A 346 7.69 127.57 -61.13
C ALA A 346 6.84 127.83 -59.87
N PRO A 347 5.86 128.77 -59.77
CA PRO A 347 4.95 128.79 -58.62
C PRO A 347 3.65 127.98 -58.84
N LYS A 348 3.66 126.87 -59.60
CA LYS A 348 2.45 126.03 -59.83
C LYS A 348 2.61 124.51 -59.67
N LEU A 349 3.66 124.02 -59.01
CA LEU A 349 3.86 122.58 -58.74
C LEU A 349 4.29 122.33 -57.29
N LYS A 350 3.48 122.82 -56.34
CA LYS A 350 3.51 122.39 -54.93
C LYS A 350 2.09 122.05 -54.48
N GLU A 351 1.57 120.95 -55.01
CA GLU A 351 0.67 120.02 -54.33
C GLU A 351 1.14 118.60 -54.64
#